data_AF-A0A202DP08-F1
#
_entry.id   AF-A0A202DP08-F1
#
_cell.length_a   1.000
_cell.length_b   1.000
_cell.length_c   1.000
_cell.angle_alpha   90.00
_cell.angle_beta   90.00
_cell.angle_gamma   90.00
#
_symmetry.space_group_name_H-M   'P 1'
#
loop_
_entity.id
_entity.type
_entity.pdbx_description
1 polymer ?
#
loop_
_entity_poly.entity_id
_entity_poly.type
_entity_poly.pdbx_seq_one_letter_code
_entity_poly.pdbx_strand_id
1 'polypeptide(L)'
;MHFQKGIRFTPILLAIGFVLLGHFIYFHAKFVNQWEPKPLVLSVFHHVAGFYNVLSAFPPQKISELDTFDININNNLLEEMFSDLPRSGDKYKRAMFRWDKNEIPVRLKLRGDNAYHWAGDQKSWRVKFLDGAHYKGNNRWNFINPRSLSGVEFLLGDRLAERFGILSARSGYG
;
A
#
# COMPACT_ATOMS: atom_id res chain seq x y z
N MET A 1 -5.56 22.14 26.92
CA MET A 1 -4.33 21.38 27.23
C MET A 1 -3.59 21.13 25.91
N HIS A 2 -2.56 21.93 25.63
CA HIS A 2 -1.84 21.94 24.34
C HIS A 2 -0.81 20.81 24.28
N PHE A 3 -0.97 19.88 23.33
CA PHE A 3 0.07 18.90 22.99
C PHE A 3 0.96 19.48 21.87
N GLN A 4 2.19 19.87 22.19
CA GLN A 4 3.22 20.14 21.20
C GLN A 4 3.65 18.81 20.54
N LYS A 5 3.36 18.64 19.26
CA LYS A 5 3.96 17.56 18.44
C LYS A 5 5.39 17.95 18.10
N GLY A 6 6.35 17.41 18.84
CA GLY A 6 7.77 17.48 18.48
C GLY A 6 8.01 16.84 17.11
N ILE A 7 8.53 17.62 16.17
CA ILE A 7 8.87 17.14 14.83
C ILE A 7 10.04 16.17 14.95
N ARG A 8 9.81 14.88 14.65
CA ARG A 8 10.86 13.85 14.61
C ARG A 8 11.68 14.01 13.33
N PHE A 9 12.64 14.94 13.32
CA PHE A 9 13.59 15.20 12.22
C PHE A 9 14.66 14.13 12.03
N THR A 10 14.74 13.15 12.93
CA THR A 10 15.82 12.15 12.99
C THR A 10 16.00 11.27 11.74
N PRO A 11 14.96 10.72 11.08
CA PRO A 11 15.18 9.83 9.94
C PRO A 11 15.64 10.56 8.67
N ILE A 12 15.20 11.82 8.47
CA ILE A 12 15.59 12.63 7.30
C ILE A 12 17.05 13.06 7.42
N LEU A 13 17.49 13.48 8.62
CA LEU A 13 18.88 13.85 8.86
C LEU A 13 19.82 12.64 8.72
N LEU A 14 19.38 11.45 9.13
CA LEU A 14 20.13 10.21 8.92
C LEU A 14 20.25 9.88 7.42
N ALA A 15 19.18 10.01 6.65
CA ALA A 15 19.20 9.77 5.21
C ALA A 15 20.14 10.76 4.47
N ILE A 16 20.09 12.05 4.83
CA ILE A 16 21.02 13.07 4.31
C ILE A 16 22.46 12.73 4.69
N GLY A 17 22.70 12.32 5.93
CA GLY A 17 24.03 11.89 6.39
C GLY A 17 24.58 10.72 5.59
N PHE A 18 23.76 9.71 5.28
CA PHE A 18 24.17 8.58 4.45
C PHE A 18 24.51 8.98 3.01
N VAL A 19 23.73 9.88 2.41
CA VAL A 19 24.00 10.38 1.05
C VAL A 19 25.30 11.18 0.99
N LEU A 20 25.53 12.05 1.98
CA LEU A 20 26.75 12.84 2.09
C LEU A 20 27.98 11.96 2.36
N LEU A 21 27.84 10.95 3.22
CA LEU A 21 28.92 9.98 3.48
C LEU A 21 29.25 9.17 2.22
N GLY A 22 28.24 8.73 1.48
CA GLY A 22 28.42 8.06 0.19
C GLY A 22 29.13 8.94 -0.84
N HIS A 23 28.74 10.22 -0.94
CA HIS A 23 29.42 11.20 -1.80
C HIS A 23 30.87 11.44 -1.36
N PHE A 24 31.12 11.60 -0.06
CA PHE A 24 32.45 11.79 0.48
C PHE A 24 33.36 10.60 0.16
N ILE A 25 32.89 9.36 0.39
CA ILE A 25 33.64 8.14 0.06
C ILE A 25 33.91 8.06 -1.45
N TYR A 26 32.92 8.37 -2.30
CA TYR A 26 33.08 8.37 -3.76
C TYR A 26 34.13 9.39 -4.22
N PHE A 27 34.04 10.64 -3.77
CA PHE A 27 34.98 11.70 -4.12
C PHE A 27 36.38 11.41 -3.59
N HIS A 28 36.49 10.95 -2.34
CA HIS A 28 37.77 10.60 -1.74
C HIS A 28 38.44 9.42 -2.48
N ALA A 29 37.68 8.39 -2.85
CA ALA A 29 38.18 7.27 -3.66
C ALA A 29 38.66 7.72 -5.06
N LYS A 30 37.97 8.68 -5.69
CA LYS A 30 38.40 9.27 -6.97
C LYS A 30 39.66 10.12 -6.83
N PHE A 31 39.76 10.91 -5.77
CA PHE A 31 40.83 11.90 -5.59
C PHE A 31 42.14 11.27 -5.10
N VAL A 32 42.05 10.27 -4.22
CA VAL A 32 43.23 9.65 -3.59
C VAL A 32 43.84 8.54 -4.43
N ASN A 33 43.03 7.80 -5.21
CA ASN A 33 43.49 6.51 -5.75
C ASN A 33 43.54 6.37 -7.28
N GLN A 34 43.18 7.38 -8.09
CA GLN A 34 43.02 7.23 -9.55
C GLN A 34 42.24 5.94 -9.93
N TRP A 35 41.35 5.49 -9.03
CA TRP A 35 40.71 4.19 -9.13
C TRP A 35 39.53 4.28 -10.06
N GLU A 36 39.51 3.43 -11.10
CA GLU A 36 38.29 3.15 -11.83
C GLU A 36 37.24 2.66 -10.82
N PRO A 37 36.05 3.30 -10.74
CA PRO A 37 35.05 2.89 -9.78
C PRO A 37 34.70 1.43 -10.05
N LYS A 38 35.02 0.55 -9.09
CA LYS A 38 34.66 -0.87 -9.17
C LYS A 38 33.18 -0.98 -9.53
N PRO A 39 32.78 -1.99 -10.33
CA PRO A 39 31.41 -2.14 -10.84
C PRO A 39 30.32 -2.06 -9.76
N LEU A 40 30.66 -2.38 -8.51
CA LEU A 40 29.79 -2.23 -7.34
C LEU A 40 29.38 -0.77 -7.04
N VAL A 41 30.31 0.19 -7.11
CA VAL A 41 30.02 1.60 -6.82
C VAL A 41 29.15 2.20 -7.91
N LEU A 42 29.45 1.88 -9.17
CA LEU A 42 28.65 2.28 -10.31
C LEU A 42 27.26 1.65 -10.27
N SER A 43 27.14 0.37 -9.85
CA SER A 43 25.84 -0.27 -9.71
C SER A 43 25.01 0.39 -8.61
N VAL A 44 25.57 0.67 -7.43
CA VAL A 44 24.86 1.37 -6.35
C VAL A 44 24.38 2.74 -6.84
N PHE A 45 25.23 3.49 -7.54
CA PHE A 45 24.84 4.78 -8.10
C PHE A 45 23.69 4.66 -9.10
N HIS A 46 23.71 3.69 -10.02
CA HIS A 46 22.61 3.44 -10.94
C HIS A 46 21.32 3.02 -10.25
N HIS A 47 21.38 2.23 -9.16
CA HIS A 47 20.20 1.85 -8.39
C HIS A 47 19.61 3.07 -7.67
N VAL A 48 20.44 3.91 -7.06
CA VAL A 48 20.00 5.14 -6.38
C VAL A 48 19.44 6.15 -7.38
N ALA A 49 20.13 6.38 -8.51
CA ALA A 49 19.66 7.28 -9.56
C ALA A 49 18.37 6.77 -10.21
N GLY A 50 18.28 5.46 -10.48
CA GLY A 50 17.06 4.83 -10.96
C GLY A 50 15.89 4.98 -9.99
N PHE A 51 16.13 4.74 -8.70
CA PHE A 51 15.14 4.95 -7.65
C PHE A 51 14.70 6.42 -7.56
N TYR A 52 15.64 7.37 -7.63
CA TYR A 52 15.33 8.80 -7.63
C TYR A 52 14.51 9.23 -8.86
N ASN A 53 14.83 8.71 -10.05
CA ASN A 53 14.06 8.96 -11.26
C ASN A 53 12.63 8.41 -11.16
N VAL A 54 12.48 7.22 -10.56
CA VAL A 54 11.15 6.65 -10.28
C VAL A 54 10.39 7.53 -9.29
N LEU A 55 10.99 7.90 -8.16
CA LEU A 55 10.33 8.74 -7.15
C LEU A 55 9.97 10.13 -7.69
N SER A 56 10.86 10.79 -8.43
CA SER A 56 10.62 12.12 -9.00
C SER A 56 9.55 12.11 -10.10
N ALA A 57 9.33 10.97 -10.78
CA ALA A 57 8.21 10.79 -11.69
C ALA A 57 6.84 10.73 -10.98
N PHE A 58 6.83 10.59 -9.66
CA PHE A 58 5.64 10.65 -8.79
C PHE A 58 5.76 11.86 -7.85
N PRO A 59 5.51 13.09 -8.33
CA PRO A 59 5.57 14.27 -7.47
C PRO A 59 4.65 14.07 -6.26
N PRO A 60 5.05 14.57 -5.07
CA PRO A 60 4.24 14.43 -3.87
C PRO A 60 2.85 15.00 -4.15
N GLN A 61 1.86 14.11 -4.24
CA GLN A 61 0.47 14.53 -4.37
C GLN A 61 0.07 15.20 -3.05
N LYS A 62 -0.74 16.25 -3.17
CA LYS A 62 -1.45 16.83 -2.02
C LYS A 62 -2.05 15.66 -1.23
N ILE A 63 -1.73 15.58 0.05
CA ILE A 63 -2.29 14.56 0.96
C ILE A 63 -3.81 14.72 0.85
N SER A 64 -4.47 13.86 0.08
CA SER A 64 -5.93 13.85 0.04
C SER A 64 -6.39 13.18 1.31
N GLU A 65 -7.52 13.63 1.83
CA GLU A 65 -8.22 12.87 2.86
C GLU A 65 -8.52 11.47 2.29
N LEU A 66 -8.28 10.45 3.11
CA LEU A 66 -8.51 9.07 2.74
C LEU A 66 -10.00 8.77 2.93
N ASP A 67 -10.59 8.06 1.96
CA ASP A 67 -11.98 7.65 2.06
C ASP A 67 -12.13 6.69 3.24
N THR A 68 -13.01 7.01 4.19
CA THR A 68 -13.32 6.16 5.33
C THR A 68 -14.58 5.34 5.04
N PHE A 69 -14.56 4.06 5.39
CA PHE A 69 -15.66 3.13 5.17
C PHE A 69 -15.95 2.34 6.45
N ASP A 70 -17.23 2.17 6.77
CA ASP A 70 -17.65 1.24 7.81
C ASP A 70 -18.33 0.02 7.18
N ILE A 71 -18.00 -1.16 7.68
CA ILE A 71 -18.67 -2.41 7.29
C ILE A 71 -19.37 -2.97 8.52
N ASN A 72 -20.70 -3.03 8.46
CA ASN A 72 -21.52 -3.61 9.51
C ASN A 72 -22.01 -5.00 9.09
N ILE A 73 -21.70 -6.00 9.90
CA ILE A 73 -22.09 -7.41 9.71
C ILE A 73 -22.66 -7.94 11.02
N ASN A 74 -23.70 -8.76 10.93
CA ASN A 74 -24.28 -9.41 12.11
C ASN A 74 -23.23 -10.34 12.75
N ASN A 75 -23.09 -10.30 14.08
CA ASN A 75 -22.10 -11.10 14.82
C ASN A 75 -22.21 -12.60 14.53
N ASN A 76 -23.41 -13.16 14.44
CA ASN A 76 -23.58 -14.59 14.15
C ASN A 76 -23.03 -14.94 12.75
N LEU A 77 -23.20 -14.05 11.77
CA LEU A 77 -22.64 -14.24 10.43
C LEU A 77 -21.12 -14.07 10.41
N LEU A 78 -20.58 -13.21 11.27
CA LEU A 78 -19.15 -13.00 11.44
C LEU A 78 -18.48 -14.22 12.10
N GLU A 79 -19.08 -14.75 13.17
CA GLU A 79 -18.64 -15.99 13.82
C GLU A 79 -18.70 -17.18 12.85
N GLU A 80 -19.80 -17.31 12.09
CA GLU A 80 -19.90 -18.35 11.07
C GLU A 80 -18.80 -18.19 10.00
N MET A 81 -18.48 -16.95 9.59
CA MET A 81 -17.41 -16.67 8.64
C MET A 81 -16.02 -17.07 9.16
N PHE A 82 -15.82 -17.06 10.48
CA PHE A 82 -14.52 -17.36 11.11
C PHE A 82 -14.43 -18.76 11.72
N SER A 83 -15.51 -19.56 11.62
CA SER A 83 -15.62 -20.86 12.30
C SER A 83 -14.68 -21.96 11.78
N ASP A 84 -14.31 -21.92 10.48
CA ASP A 84 -13.48 -22.95 9.83
C ASP A 84 -12.64 -22.32 8.70
N LEU A 85 -11.65 -21.50 9.06
CA LEU A 85 -10.82 -20.80 8.06
C LEU A 85 -9.81 -21.77 7.41
N PRO A 86 -9.55 -21.66 6.09
CA PRO A 86 -10.05 -20.62 5.17
C PRO A 86 -11.42 -20.94 4.52
N ARG A 87 -11.97 -22.14 4.72
CA ARG A 87 -13.14 -22.65 3.98
C ARG A 87 -14.41 -21.84 4.23
N SER A 88 -14.68 -21.51 5.49
CA SER A 88 -15.80 -20.65 5.90
C SER A 88 -15.65 -19.21 5.38
N GLY A 89 -14.43 -18.68 5.39
CA GLY A 89 -14.09 -17.32 4.96
C GLY A 89 -14.31 -17.04 3.48
N ASP A 90 -14.31 -18.06 2.61
CA ASP A 90 -14.55 -17.89 1.17
C ASP A 90 -16.05 -17.75 0.81
N LYS A 91 -16.95 -17.97 1.78
CA LYS A 91 -18.40 -17.83 1.60
C LYS A 91 -18.84 -16.38 1.83
N TYR A 92 -19.66 -15.87 0.93
CA TYR A 92 -20.24 -14.54 1.08
C TYR A 92 -21.30 -14.47 2.18
N LYS A 93 -21.23 -13.42 3.00
CA LYS A 93 -22.21 -13.06 4.03
C LYS A 93 -22.81 -11.69 3.72
N ARG A 94 -24.08 -11.49 4.08
CA ARG A 94 -24.73 -10.18 3.92
C ARG A 94 -24.17 -9.21 4.95
N ALA A 95 -23.94 -7.98 4.52
CA ALA A 95 -23.45 -6.89 5.35
C ALA A 95 -23.96 -5.55 4.80
N MET A 96 -23.78 -4.48 5.56
CA MET A 96 -24.01 -3.11 5.14
C MET A 96 -22.68 -2.40 4.99
N PHE A 97 -22.47 -1.75 3.85
CA PHE A 97 -21.32 -0.91 3.59
C PHE A 97 -21.75 0.54 3.73
N ARG A 98 -21.12 1.27 4.66
CA ARG A 98 -21.38 2.69 4.87
C ARG A 98 -20.22 3.50 4.32
N TRP A 99 -20.56 4.48 3.51
CA TRP A 99 -19.64 5.49 3.00
C TRP A 99 -20.33 6.85 3.08
N ASP A 100 -19.70 7.77 3.79
CA ASP A 100 -20.31 9.03 4.23
C ASP A 100 -21.65 8.80 4.97
N LYS A 101 -22.77 9.22 4.36
CA LYS A 101 -24.14 9.07 4.88
C LYS A 101 -24.93 7.97 4.17
N ASN A 102 -24.32 7.28 3.21
CA ASN A 102 -25.00 6.27 2.41
C ASN A 102 -24.73 4.89 2.99
N GLU A 103 -25.80 4.11 3.16
CA GLU A 103 -25.72 2.69 3.49
C GLU A 103 -26.12 1.86 2.29
N ILE A 104 -25.24 0.95 1.90
CA ILE A 104 -25.39 0.15 0.69
C ILE A 104 -25.38 -1.33 1.09
N PRO A 105 -26.38 -2.12 0.70
CA PRO A 105 -26.36 -3.55 0.96
C PRO A 105 -25.25 -4.22 0.14
N VAL A 106 -24.44 -5.03 0.82
CA VAL A 106 -23.30 -5.73 0.20
C VAL A 106 -23.24 -7.19 0.61
N ARG A 107 -22.44 -7.95 -0.14
CA ARG A 107 -21.94 -9.26 0.26
C ARG A 107 -20.45 -9.16 0.57
N LEU A 108 -20.06 -9.57 1.76
CA LEU A 108 -18.70 -9.57 2.27
C LEU A 108 -18.15 -10.99 2.32
N LYS A 109 -16.87 -11.18 2.00
CA LYS A 109 -16.11 -12.39 2.31
C LYS A 109 -14.64 -12.08 2.56
N LEU A 110 -13.90 -13.04 3.11
CA LEU A 110 -12.45 -12.95 3.17
C LEU A 110 -11.82 -13.11 1.78
N ARG A 111 -10.68 -12.48 1.57
CA ARG A 111 -9.93 -12.50 0.32
C ARG A 111 -8.51 -12.97 0.58
N GLY A 112 -7.98 -13.84 -0.25
CA GLY A 112 -6.58 -14.27 -0.21
C GLY A 112 -6.48 -15.79 -0.26
N ASP A 113 -5.29 -16.30 -0.58
CA ASP A 113 -5.00 -17.72 -0.73
C ASP A 113 -4.17 -18.29 0.43
N ASN A 114 -3.58 -17.43 1.26
CA ASN A 114 -2.69 -17.83 2.35
C ASN A 114 -3.05 -17.14 3.67
N ALA A 115 -2.54 -17.71 4.76
CA ALA A 115 -2.84 -17.33 6.14
C ALA A 115 -2.62 -15.84 6.44
N TYR A 116 -1.69 -15.16 5.75
CA TYR A 116 -1.46 -13.73 5.93
C TYR A 116 -2.74 -12.90 5.77
N HIS A 117 -3.62 -13.33 4.86
CA HIS A 117 -4.81 -12.57 4.50
C HIS A 117 -6.04 -12.87 5.37
N TRP A 118 -6.06 -13.97 6.13
CA TRP A 118 -7.24 -14.40 6.87
C TRP A 118 -6.98 -14.85 8.31
N ALA A 119 -5.76 -15.27 8.66
CA ALA A 119 -5.43 -15.75 10.00
C ALA A 119 -5.12 -14.63 10.99
N GLY A 120 -4.54 -13.52 10.51
CA GLY A 120 -4.20 -12.37 11.34
C GLY A 120 -5.41 -11.54 11.77
N ASP A 121 -5.16 -10.59 12.68
CA ASP A 121 -6.15 -9.64 13.18
C ASP A 121 -6.67 -8.74 12.04
N GLN A 122 -5.76 -8.23 11.22
CA GLN A 122 -6.09 -7.47 10.02
C GLN A 122 -6.28 -8.41 8.83
N LYS A 123 -7.55 -8.64 8.49
CA LYS A 123 -7.93 -9.52 7.38
C LYS A 123 -8.06 -8.74 6.07
N SER A 124 -7.86 -9.43 4.97
CA SER A 124 -8.18 -8.93 3.64
C SER A 124 -9.62 -9.29 3.28
N TRP A 125 -10.37 -8.34 2.75
CA TRP A 125 -11.80 -8.43 2.51
C TRP A 125 -12.14 -8.25 1.04
N ARG A 126 -13.19 -8.91 0.58
CA ARG A 126 -13.85 -8.62 -0.70
C ARG A 126 -15.29 -8.21 -0.44
N VAL A 127 -15.62 -7.00 -0.89
CA VAL A 127 -16.97 -6.45 -0.89
C VAL A 127 -17.55 -6.57 -2.28
N LYS A 128 -18.75 -7.14 -2.38
CA LYS A 128 -19.55 -7.19 -3.61
C LYS A 128 -20.85 -6.41 -3.38
N PHE A 129 -21.01 -5.33 -4.12
CA PHE A 129 -22.22 -4.50 -4.08
C PHE A 129 -23.42 -5.26 -4.68
N LEU A 130 -24.60 -5.04 -4.10
CA LEU A 130 -25.86 -5.68 -4.51
C LEU A 130 -26.73 -4.71 -5.31
N ASP A 131 -27.77 -5.23 -5.95
CA ASP A 131 -28.87 -4.45 -6.55
C ASP A 131 -28.44 -3.39 -7.56
N GLY A 132 -27.39 -3.70 -8.34
CA GLY A 132 -26.84 -2.78 -9.33
C GLY A 132 -26.12 -1.58 -8.71
N ALA A 133 -25.86 -1.58 -7.40
CA ALA A 133 -25.04 -0.56 -6.76
C ALA A 133 -23.57 -0.71 -7.18
N HIS A 134 -22.91 0.44 -7.33
CA HIS A 134 -21.51 0.53 -7.68
C HIS A 134 -20.85 1.60 -6.82
N TYR A 135 -19.61 1.36 -6.42
CA TYR A 135 -18.76 2.38 -5.82
C TYR A 135 -17.64 2.73 -6.79
N LYS A 136 -17.56 4.01 -7.18
CA LYS A 136 -16.68 4.54 -8.24
C LYS A 136 -16.68 3.66 -9.50
N GLY A 137 -17.88 3.29 -9.98
CA GLY A 137 -18.07 2.46 -11.17
C GLY A 137 -17.80 0.95 -10.99
N ASN A 138 -17.38 0.51 -9.81
CA ASN A 138 -17.02 -0.89 -9.56
C ASN A 138 -18.07 -1.58 -8.68
N ASN A 139 -18.49 -2.80 -9.08
CA ASN A 139 -19.40 -3.64 -8.29
C ASN A 139 -18.69 -4.52 -7.26
N ARG A 140 -17.35 -4.53 -7.28
CA ARG A 140 -16.50 -5.31 -6.38
C ARG A 140 -15.30 -4.49 -5.96
N TRP A 141 -15.01 -4.53 -4.67
CA TRP A 141 -13.88 -3.87 -4.05
C TRP A 141 -13.10 -4.87 -3.20
N ASN A 142 -11.78 -4.78 -3.20
CA ASN A 142 -10.92 -5.59 -2.36
C ASN A 142 -10.19 -4.66 -1.38
N PHE A 143 -10.32 -4.94 -0.08
CA PHE A 143 -9.49 -4.33 0.96
C PHE A 143 -8.39 -5.33 1.27
N ILE A 144 -7.17 -5.04 0.83
CA ILE A 144 -6.05 -5.97 0.95
C ILE A 144 -5.18 -5.50 2.10
N ASN A 145 -4.92 -6.40 3.05
CA ASN A 145 -3.87 -6.20 4.03
C ASN A 145 -2.51 -6.31 3.29
N PRO A 146 -1.73 -5.23 3.16
CA PRO A 146 -0.48 -5.25 2.42
C PRO A 146 0.60 -6.02 3.19
N ARG A 147 1.36 -6.87 2.49
CA ARG A 147 2.44 -7.66 3.12
C ARG A 147 3.60 -6.81 3.60
N SER A 148 3.88 -5.71 2.90
CA SER A 148 4.88 -4.75 3.32
C SER A 148 4.26 -3.69 4.23
N LEU A 149 5.07 -3.13 5.13
CA LEU A 149 4.63 -2.05 6.03
C LEU A 149 4.22 -0.77 5.29
N SER A 150 4.72 -0.56 4.07
CA SER A 150 4.34 0.60 3.27
C SER A 150 3.11 0.30 2.41
N GLY A 151 2.96 -0.94 1.94
CA GLY A 151 2.00 -1.36 0.92
C GLY A 151 2.18 -0.72 -0.45
N VAL A 152 3.21 0.13 -0.62
CA VAL A 152 3.34 1.07 -1.75
C VAL A 152 3.68 0.34 -3.03
N GLU A 153 4.23 -0.88 -2.90
CA GLU A 153 4.55 -1.75 -4.01
C GLU A 153 3.33 -2.03 -4.91
N PHE A 154 2.13 -2.21 -4.34
CA PHE A 154 0.94 -2.50 -5.13
C PHE A 154 0.49 -1.29 -5.93
N LEU A 155 0.44 -0.12 -5.29
CA LEU A 155 0.08 1.13 -5.96
C LEU A 155 1.08 1.50 -7.06
N LEU A 156 2.38 1.37 -6.78
CA LEU A 156 3.42 1.67 -7.75
C LEU A 156 3.39 0.70 -8.92
N GLY A 157 3.18 -0.60 -8.66
CA GLY A 157 3.05 -1.60 -9.71
C GLY A 157 1.90 -1.29 -10.67
N ASP A 158 0.72 -0.97 -10.13
CA ASP A 158 -0.45 -0.63 -10.94
C ASP A 158 -0.27 0.67 -11.74
N ARG A 159 0.31 1.71 -11.13
CA ARG A 159 0.62 2.98 -11.81
C ARG A 159 1.69 2.83 -12.89
N LEU A 160 2.68 1.97 -12.65
CA LEU A 160 3.74 1.70 -13.62
C LEU A 160 3.16 0.96 -14.83
N ALA A 161 2.33 -0.06 -14.60
CA ALA A 161 1.63 -0.78 -15.66
C ALA A 161 0.76 0.16 -16.50
N GLU A 162 -0.02 1.04 -15.87
CA GLU A 162 -0.83 2.05 -16.56
C GLU A 162 0.02 2.96 -17.47
N ARG A 163 1.18 3.43 -16.98
CA ARG A 163 2.11 4.24 -17.78
C ARG A 163 2.70 3.49 -18.98
N PHE A 164 2.82 2.18 -18.90
CA PHE A 164 3.24 1.34 -20.02
C PHE A 164 2.08 0.95 -20.95
N GLY A 165 0.87 1.46 -20.73
CA GLY A 165 -0.31 1.12 -21.53
C GLY A 165 -0.82 -0.30 -21.26
N ILE A 166 -0.41 -0.92 -20.15
CA ILE A 166 -0.88 -2.23 -19.72
C ILE A 166 -2.14 -2.01 -18.88
N LEU A 167 -3.20 -2.78 -19.17
CA LEU A 167 -4.40 -2.77 -18.36
C LEU A 167 -4.08 -3.21 -16.92
N SER A 168 -4.25 -2.32 -15.96
CA SER A 168 -3.98 -2.56 -14.55
C SER A 168 -5.20 -2.32 -13.67
N ALA A 169 -5.13 -2.79 -12.42
CA ALA A 169 -6.17 -2.51 -11.46
C ALA A 169 -6.05 -1.05 -10.99
N ARG A 170 -7.20 -0.40 -10.71
CA ARG A 170 -7.18 0.90 -10.06
C ARG A 170 -7.04 0.72 -8.55
N SER A 171 -5.81 0.82 -8.06
CA SER A 171 -5.50 0.76 -6.63
C SER A 171 -5.39 2.15 -6.01
N GLY A 172 -5.73 2.25 -4.74
CA GLY A 172 -5.62 3.45 -3.93
C GLY A 172 -5.47 3.08 -2.46
N TYR A 173 -4.99 4.03 -1.66
CA TYR A 173 -5.02 3.92 -0.21
C TYR A 173 -6.29 4.56 0.33
N GLY A 174 -6.86 3.89 1.34
CA GLY A 174 -7.83 4.45 2.29
C GLY A 174 -7.20 4.52 3.66
#